data_AF-A0A3F3IUG9-F1
#
_entry.id   AF-A0A3F3IUG9-F1
#
_cell.length_a   1.000
_cell.length_b   1.000
_cell.length_c   1.000
_cell.angle_alpha   90.00
_cell.angle_beta   90.00
_cell.angle_gamma   90.00
#
_symmetry.space_group_name_H-M   'P 1'
#
loop_
_entity.id
_entity.type
_entity.pdbx_description
1 polymer ?
#
loop_
_entity_poly.entity_id
_entity_poly.type
_entity_poly.pdbx_seq_one_letter_code
_entity_poly.pdbx_strand_id
1 'polypeptide(L)'
;MRKNTEMHKEVKRNRFLQSIDSKTAMTFSSVAKFELMKSEAKALLKDLPVENGYTFIPNSFLERLLKQEFSVDQFSEILKVFREGR
;
A
#
# COMPACT_ATOMS: atom_id res chain seq x y z
N MET A 1 -0.59 -39.33 29.92
CA MET A 1 -0.39 -38.69 28.60
C MET A 1 -0.90 -37.24 28.69
N ARG A 2 -0.04 -36.23 28.59
CA ARG A 2 -0.49 -34.83 28.49
C ARG A 2 -1.02 -34.61 27.07
N LYS A 3 -2.33 -34.42 26.92
CA LYS A 3 -2.91 -33.95 25.65
C LYS A 3 -2.43 -32.51 25.45
N ASN A 4 -1.50 -32.29 24.53
CA ASN A 4 -1.26 -30.95 24.00
C ASN A 4 -2.52 -30.53 23.25
N THR A 5 -3.43 -29.82 23.91
CA THR A 5 -4.48 -29.06 23.25
C THR A 5 -3.83 -27.90 22.54
N GLU A 6 -3.28 -28.16 21.36
CA GLU A 6 -2.82 -27.10 20.48
C GLU A 6 -4.00 -26.20 20.12
N MET A 7 -3.88 -24.93 20.49
CA MET A 7 -4.85 -23.92 20.14
C MET A 7 -5.03 -23.85 18.61
N HIS A 8 -6.28 -23.82 18.15
CA HIS A 8 -6.63 -23.74 16.74
C HIS A 8 -5.96 -22.52 16.07
N LYS A 9 -5.53 -22.67 14.81
CA LYS A 9 -4.74 -21.66 14.09
C LYS A 9 -5.43 -20.29 14.02
N GLU A 10 -6.74 -20.29 13.83
CA GLU A 10 -7.53 -19.04 13.78
C GLU A 10 -7.60 -18.34 15.14
N VAL A 11 -7.66 -19.09 16.24
CA VAL A 11 -7.65 -18.53 17.59
C VAL A 11 -6.28 -17.91 17.89
N LYS A 12 -5.19 -18.56 17.46
CA LYS A 12 -3.83 -17.99 17.54
C LYS A 12 -3.74 -16.68 16.74
N ARG A 13 -4.26 -16.66 15.51
CA ARG A 13 -4.27 -15.47 14.65
C ARG A 13 -5.06 -14.32 15.28
N ASN A 14 -6.28 -14.59 15.77
CA ASN A 14 -7.11 -13.55 16.37
C ASN A 14 -6.48 -12.97 17.64
N ARG A 15 -5.91 -13.81 18.51
CA ARG A 15 -5.18 -13.31 19.70
C ARG A 15 -3.98 -12.46 19.31
N PHE A 16 -3.23 -12.87 18.29
CA PHE A 16 -2.11 -12.08 17.79
C PHE A 16 -2.58 -10.71 17.28
N LEU A 17 -3.62 -10.67 16.43
CA LEU A 17 -4.16 -9.40 15.92
C LEU A 17 -4.68 -8.48 17.04
N GLN A 18 -5.32 -9.04 18.08
CA GLN A 18 -5.76 -8.29 19.26
C GLN A 18 -4.61 -7.81 20.15
N SER A 19 -3.44 -8.45 20.07
CA SER A 19 -2.26 -8.06 20.85
C SER A 19 -1.46 -6.92 20.23
N ILE A 20 -1.77 -6.54 18.98
CA ILE A 20 -1.11 -5.42 18.29
C ILE A 20 -1.65 -4.11 18.87
N ASP A 21 -0.75 -3.28 19.39
CA ASP A 21 -1.10 -1.96 19.89
C ASP A 21 -1.53 -1.02 18.75
N SER A 22 -2.28 0.03 19.10
CA SER A 22 -2.85 0.96 18.13
C SER A 22 -1.79 1.69 17.30
N LYS A 23 -0.63 2.03 17.88
CA LYS A 23 0.45 2.72 17.16
C LYS A 23 1.04 1.80 16.10
N THR A 24 1.31 0.56 16.45
CA THR A 24 1.79 -0.45 15.50
C THR A 24 0.76 -0.71 14.40
N ALA A 25 -0.52 -0.83 14.73
CA ALA A 25 -1.59 -1.00 13.75
C ALA A 25 -1.68 0.18 12.75
N MET A 26 -1.56 1.42 13.23
CA MET A 26 -1.56 2.62 12.40
C MET A 26 -0.34 2.67 11.46
N THR A 27 0.84 2.31 11.95
CA THR A 27 2.06 2.20 11.12
C THR A 27 1.87 1.18 10.00
N PHE A 28 1.37 -0.02 10.32
CA PHE A 28 1.09 -1.03 9.29
C PHE A 28 0.06 -0.57 8.26
N SER A 29 -1.00 0.11 8.71
CA SER A 29 -2.01 0.68 7.81
C SER A 29 -1.41 1.72 6.87
N SER A 30 -0.56 2.61 7.37
CA SER A 30 0.14 3.61 6.54
C SER A 30 1.03 2.96 5.49
N VAL A 31 1.85 1.98 5.88
CA VAL A 31 2.72 1.23 4.96
C VAL A 31 1.89 0.48 3.91
N ALA A 32 0.80 -0.18 4.33
CA ALA A 32 -0.07 -0.92 3.42
C ALA A 32 -0.74 0.00 2.38
N LYS A 33 -1.23 1.18 2.80
CA LYS A 33 -1.79 2.18 1.88
C LYS A 33 -0.75 2.68 0.88
N PHE A 34 0.47 2.95 1.35
CA PHE A 34 1.57 3.39 0.52
C PHE A 34 1.94 2.36 -0.55
N GLU A 35 2.15 1.10 -0.16
CA GLU A 35 2.49 0.02 -1.08
C GLU A 35 1.34 -0.28 -2.07
N LEU A 36 0.09 -0.21 -1.60
CA LEU A 36 -1.09 -0.35 -2.47
C LEU A 36 -1.10 0.72 -3.56
N MET A 37 -0.90 1.99 -3.20
CA MET A 37 -0.86 3.10 -4.17
C MET A 37 0.28 2.96 -5.17
N LYS A 38 1.47 2.48 -4.75
CA LYS A 38 2.57 2.17 -5.67
C LYS A 38 2.21 1.04 -6.63
N SER A 39 1.55 -0.01 -6.14
CA SER A 39 1.11 -1.14 -6.97
C SER A 39 0.10 -0.69 -8.02
N GLU A 40 -0.89 0.12 -7.62
CA GLU A 40 -1.87 0.71 -8.54
C GLU A 40 -1.22 1.62 -9.58
N ALA A 41 -0.25 2.46 -9.17
CA ALA A 41 0.51 3.29 -10.11
C ALA A 41 1.23 2.44 -11.17
N LYS A 42 1.86 1.33 -10.74
CA LYS A 42 2.54 0.38 -11.66
C LYS A 42 1.56 -0.32 -12.60
N ALA A 43 0.38 -0.70 -12.10
CA ALA A 43 -0.66 -1.29 -12.92
C ALA A 43 -1.13 -0.28 -13.97
N LEU A 44 -1.43 0.95 -13.54
CA LEU A 44 -1.91 2.03 -14.39
C LEU A 44 -0.91 2.38 -15.50
N LEU A 45 0.39 2.44 -15.19
CA LEU A 45 1.43 2.79 -16.15
C LEU A 45 1.43 1.91 -17.41
N LYS A 46 1.04 0.64 -17.29
CA LYS A 46 0.94 -0.30 -18.42
C LYS A 46 -0.11 0.10 -19.44
N ASP A 47 -1.18 0.75 -18.97
CA ASP A 47 -2.36 1.07 -19.78
C ASP A 47 -2.34 2.52 -20.29
N LEU A 48 -1.38 3.35 -19.84
CA LEU A 48 -1.30 4.75 -20.25
C LEU A 48 -0.71 4.91 -21.66
N PRO A 49 -1.18 5.88 -22.47
CA PRO A 49 -0.55 6.18 -23.74
C PRO A 49 0.89 6.70 -23.54
N VAL A 50 1.77 6.42 -24.51
CA VAL A 50 3.12 6.99 -24.57
C VAL A 50 3.08 8.10 -25.61
N GLU A 51 3.03 9.35 -25.18
CA GLU A 51 3.07 10.48 -26.10
C GLU A 51 4.30 11.35 -25.80
N ASN A 52 5.23 11.42 -26.75
CA ASN A 52 6.31 12.41 -26.81
C ASN A 52 7.06 12.71 -25.49
N GLY A 53 7.37 11.69 -24.69
CA GLY A 53 8.11 11.84 -23.43
C GLY A 53 7.28 12.33 -22.24
N TYR A 54 5.96 12.43 -22.38
CA TYR A 54 5.02 12.73 -21.31
C TYR A 54 4.21 11.49 -20.91
N THR A 55 3.99 11.33 -19.61
CA THR A 55 3.09 10.32 -19.03
C THR A 55 1.86 11.03 -18.48
N PHE A 56 0.69 10.81 -19.11
CA PHE A 56 -0.56 11.41 -18.66
C PHE A 56 -1.14 10.62 -17.49
N ILE A 57 -0.90 11.10 -16.26
CA ILE A 57 -1.48 10.49 -15.06
C ILE A 57 -2.96 10.90 -14.96
N PRO A 58 -3.90 9.95 -14.82
CA PRO A 58 -5.31 10.26 -14.66
C PRO A 58 -5.59 11.12 -13.42
N ASN A 59 -6.42 12.16 -13.58
CA ASN A 59 -6.82 13.04 -12.49
C ASN A 59 -7.43 12.27 -11.31
N SER A 60 -8.20 11.22 -11.57
CA SER A 60 -8.78 10.36 -10.53
C SER A 60 -7.72 9.69 -9.64
N PHE A 61 -6.57 9.32 -10.20
CA PHE A 61 -5.45 8.79 -9.44
C PHE A 61 -4.80 9.89 -8.59
N LEU A 62 -4.55 11.07 -9.18
CA LEU A 62 -3.96 12.21 -8.48
C LEU A 62 -4.84 12.69 -7.32
N GLU A 63 -6.14 12.79 -7.51
CA GLU A 63 -7.10 13.15 -6.47
C GLU A 63 -7.10 12.15 -5.31
N ARG A 64 -7.03 10.85 -5.61
CA ARG A 64 -6.91 9.79 -4.59
C ARG A 64 -5.60 9.88 -3.84
N LEU A 65 -4.50 10.18 -4.53
CA LEU A 65 -3.17 10.33 -3.97
C LEU A 65 -3.11 11.54 -3.01
N LEU A 66 -3.69 12.68 -3.41
CA LEU A 66 -3.77 13.89 -2.58
C LEU A 66 -4.63 13.73 -1.32
N LYS A 67 -5.58 12.79 -1.33
CA LYS A 67 -6.40 12.45 -0.16
C LYS A 67 -5.68 11.55 0.85
N GLN A 68 -4.53 10.98 0.51
CA GLN A 68 -3.76 10.16 1.44
C GLN A 68 -2.89 11.05 2.34
N GLU A 69 -2.75 10.64 3.60
CA GLU A 69 -1.85 11.28 4.58
C GLU A 69 -0.41 10.80 4.39
N PHE A 70 0.14 11.00 3.19
CA PHE A 70 1.53 10.64 2.87
C PHE A 70 2.48 11.80 3.12
N SER A 71 3.73 11.46 3.47
CA SER A 71 4.81 12.44 3.45
C SER A 71 5.13 12.87 2.02
N VAL A 72 5.84 14.00 1.88
CA VAL A 72 6.32 14.49 0.57
C VAL A 72 7.22 13.45 -0.11
N ASP A 73 8.03 12.72 0.65
CA ASP A 73 8.90 11.68 0.13
C ASP A 73 8.10 10.50 -0.42
N GLN A 74 7.10 10.02 0.33
CA GLN A 74 6.20 8.95 -0.12
C GLN A 74 5.42 9.37 -1.38
N PHE A 75 4.89 10.59 -1.39
CA PHE A 75 4.20 11.14 -2.55
C PHE A 75 5.13 11.16 -3.79
N SER A 76 6.35 11.64 -3.61
CA SER A 76 7.37 11.69 -4.66
C SER A 76 7.75 10.30 -5.15
N GLU A 77 7.86 9.31 -4.26
CA GLU A 77 8.19 7.93 -4.60
C GLU A 77 7.09 7.24 -5.41
N ILE A 78 5.82 7.54 -5.12
CA ILE A 78 4.69 7.06 -5.94
C ILE A 78 4.76 7.68 -7.34
N LEU A 79 5.01 8.99 -7.45
CA LEU A 79 5.11 9.64 -8.75
C LEU A 79 6.32 9.19 -9.58
N LYS A 80 7.43 8.82 -8.94
CA LYS A 80 8.61 8.25 -9.63
C LYS A 80 8.27 7.00 -10.43
N VAL A 81 7.26 6.22 -10.03
CA VAL A 81 6.80 5.04 -10.80
C VAL A 81 6.48 5.42 -12.25
N PHE A 82 5.83 6.57 -12.47
CA PHE A 82 5.45 7.03 -13.82
C PHE A 82 6.62 7.60 -14.63
N ARG A 83 7.76 7.87 -13.97
CA ARG A 83 9.00 8.37 -14.59
C ARG A 83 9.98 7.23 -14.90
N GLU A 84 10.08 6.23 -14.03
CA GLU A 84 11.10 5.16 -14.11
C GLU A 84 10.57 3.88 -14.78
N GLY A 85 9.25 3.66 -14.80
CA GLY A 85 8.66 2.41 -15.31
C GLY A 85 8.50 2.33 -16.83
N ARG A 86 9.26 3.13 -17.60
CA ARG A 86 9.35 3.07 -19.06
C ARG A 86 10.80 3.13 -19.51
#